data_AF-A0A7Y5TR35-F1
#
_entry.id   AF-A0A7Y5TR35-F1
#
_cell.length_a   1.000
_cell.length_b   1.000
_cell.length_c   1.000
_cell.angle_alpha   90.00
_cell.angle_beta   90.00
_cell.angle_gamma   90.00
#
_symmetry.space_group_name_H-M   'P 1'
#
loop_
_entity.id
_entity.type
_entity.pdbx_description
1 polymer ?
#
loop_
_entity_poly.entity_id
_entity_poly.type
_entity_poly.pdbx_seq_one_letter_code
_entity_poly.pdbx_strand_id
1 'polypeptide(L)'
;MPDPELPVYANRPLTPRQDRIEAAIERVLREGGPRSELREAVHEFADHARMQQIPVERVITMIKSVAMRASPAMRRAPTSAGDSLDERLAMIVRWCTARYYRVD
;
A
#
# COMPACT_ATOMS: atom_id res chain seq x y z
N MET A 1 30.88 -3.93 8.55
CA MET A 1 29.83 -4.09 7.54
C MET A 1 29.01 -2.81 7.55
N PRO A 2 28.82 -2.10 6.44
CA PRO A 2 27.87 -1.01 6.39
C PRO A 2 26.45 -1.57 6.40
N ASP A 3 25.57 -0.93 7.18
CA ASP A 3 24.12 -1.15 7.20
C ASP A 3 23.54 -1.15 5.78
N PRO A 4 22.59 -2.04 5.42
CA PRO A 4 21.87 -1.90 4.16
C PRO A 4 21.08 -0.59 4.20
N GLU A 5 21.58 0.41 3.47
CA GLU A 5 20.92 1.70 3.27
C GLU A 5 19.46 1.46 2.92
N LEU A 6 18.57 1.75 3.87
CA LEU A 6 17.15 1.84 3.60
C LEU A 6 16.99 2.91 2.51
N PRO A 7 16.32 2.59 1.38
CA PRO A 7 16.28 3.50 0.25
C PRO A 7 15.62 4.83 0.64
N VAL A 8 16.19 5.91 0.12
CA VAL A 8 15.91 7.35 0.34
C VAL A 8 14.51 7.76 -0.13
N TYR A 9 13.46 7.09 0.35
CA TYR A 9 12.06 7.44 0.08
C TYR A 9 11.48 8.38 1.14
N ALA A 10 12.29 8.80 2.12
CA ALA A 10 11.84 9.48 3.34
C ALA A 10 11.48 10.96 3.21
N ASN A 11 11.78 11.64 2.10
CA ASN A 11 11.61 13.10 2.01
C ASN A 11 10.91 13.55 0.71
N ARG A 12 9.66 13.12 0.51
CA ARG A 12 8.75 13.84 -0.39
C ARG A 12 7.69 14.52 0.49
N PRO A 13 7.36 15.81 0.29
CA PRO A 13 6.18 16.37 0.94
C PRO A 13 4.97 15.57 0.43
N LEU A 14 4.45 14.72 1.30
CA LEU A 14 3.20 14.03 1.08
C LEU A 14 2.13 15.11 0.92
N THR A 15 1.35 15.04 -0.15
CA THR A 15 0.19 15.93 -0.21
C THR A 15 -0.78 15.50 0.88
N PRO A 16 -1.55 16.41 1.53
CA PRO A 16 -2.51 16.02 2.57
C PRO A 16 -3.51 14.95 2.12
N ARG A 17 -3.73 14.83 0.81
CA ARG A 17 -4.52 13.76 0.21
C ARG A 17 -3.78 12.42 0.25
N GLN A 18 -2.50 12.39 -0.13
CA GLN A 18 -1.69 11.19 -0.10
C GLN A 18 -1.59 10.61 1.32
N ASP A 19 -1.36 11.46 2.32
CA ASP A 19 -1.29 11.04 3.74
C ASP A 19 -2.56 10.32 4.18
N ARG A 20 -3.73 10.85 3.81
CA ARG A 20 -5.03 10.25 4.16
C ARG A 20 -5.22 8.89 3.50
N ILE A 21 -4.82 8.74 2.24
CA ILE A 21 -4.92 7.48 1.52
C ILE A 21 -3.97 6.44 2.14
N GLU A 22 -2.72 6.82 2.42
CA GLU A 22 -1.75 5.94 3.07
C GLU A 22 -2.23 5.51 4.46
N ALA A 23 -2.77 6.44 5.25
CA ALA A 23 -3.33 6.14 6.57
C ALA A 23 -4.53 5.19 6.51
N ALA A 24 -5.38 5.31 5.47
CA ALA A 24 -6.50 4.39 5.27
C ALA A 24 -6.02 2.97 4.97
N ILE A 25 -5.03 2.81 4.08
CA ILE A 25 -4.41 1.50 3.78
C ILE A 25 -3.81 0.91 5.06
N GLU A 26 -3.03 1.69 5.80
CA GLU A 26 -2.42 1.23 7.04
C GLU A 26 -3.45 0.80 8.06
N ARG A 27 -4.54 1.57 8.25
CA ARG A 27 -5.60 1.23 9.19
C ARG A 27 -6.23 -0.12 8.85
N VAL A 28 -6.66 -0.31 7.60
CA VAL A 28 -7.31 -1.56 7.16
C VAL A 28 -6.38 -2.76 7.35
N LEU A 29 -5.09 -2.58 7.11
CA LEU A 29 -4.09 -3.62 7.34
C LEU A 29 -3.90 -3.93 8.83
N ARG A 30 -3.73 -2.91 9.68
CA ARG A 30 -3.56 -3.09 11.14
C ARG A 30 -4.78 -3.73 11.79
N GLU A 31 -5.98 -3.40 11.34
CA GLU A 31 -7.25 -3.91 11.89
C GLU A 31 -7.65 -5.26 11.28
N GLY A 32 -6.93 -5.76 10.27
CA GLY A 32 -7.30 -6.99 9.58
C GLY A 32 -8.60 -6.85 8.76
N GLY A 33 -8.98 -5.62 8.38
CA GLY A 33 -10.24 -5.29 7.73
C GLY A 33 -10.49 -5.99 6.38
N PRO A 34 -11.71 -5.88 5.83
CA PRO A 34 -12.16 -6.64 4.67
C PRO A 34 -11.37 -6.32 3.39
N ARG A 35 -11.27 -7.32 2.49
CA ARG A 35 -10.58 -7.20 1.19
C ARG A 35 -11.14 -6.07 0.32
N SER A 36 -12.45 -5.82 0.37
CA SER A 36 -13.11 -4.76 -0.40
C SER A 36 -12.60 -3.37 -0.02
N GLU A 37 -12.52 -3.09 1.28
CA GLU A 37 -12.06 -1.82 1.82
C GLU A 37 -10.57 -1.59 1.52
N LEU A 38 -9.75 -2.65 1.64
CA LEU A 38 -8.34 -2.58 1.26
C LEU A 38 -8.20 -2.28 -0.25
N ARG A 39 -8.97 -2.95 -1.09
CA ARG A 39 -8.96 -2.74 -2.55
C ARG A 39 -9.32 -1.31 -2.92
N GLU A 40 -10.37 -0.75 -2.32
CA GLU A 40 -10.81 0.63 -2.55
C GLU A 40 -9.72 1.65 -2.20
N ALA A 41 -9.08 1.50 -1.04
CA ALA A 41 -7.99 2.38 -0.63
C ALA A 41 -6.76 2.27 -1.57
N VAL A 42 -6.43 1.05 -2.02
CA VAL A 42 -5.36 0.80 -3.00
C VAL A 42 -5.69 1.42 -4.36
N HIS A 43 -6.96 1.37 -4.80
CA HIS A 43 -7.39 1.98 -6.05
C HIS A 43 -7.27 3.51 -6.00
N GLU A 44 -7.67 4.12 -4.88
CA GLU A 44 -7.52 5.57 -4.69
C GLU A 44 -6.04 5.99 -4.72
N PHE A 45 -5.16 5.18 -4.12
CA PHE A 45 -3.72 5.38 -4.17
C PHE A 45 -3.19 5.33 -5.61
N ALA A 46 -3.56 4.31 -6.38
CA ALA A 46 -3.13 4.16 -7.77
C ALA A 46 -3.62 5.31 -8.65
N ASP A 47 -4.88 5.73 -8.48
CA ASP A 47 -5.46 6.87 -9.20
C ASP A 47 -4.71 8.18 -8.86
N HIS A 48 -4.45 8.41 -7.57
CA HIS A 48 -3.72 9.58 -7.11
C HIS A 48 -2.28 9.62 -7.66
N ALA A 49 -1.57 8.50 -7.61
CA ALA A 49 -0.21 8.40 -8.12
C ALA A 49 -0.14 8.60 -9.64
N ARG A 50 -1.13 8.10 -10.38
CA ARG A 50 -1.27 8.33 -11.82
C ARG A 50 -1.54 9.80 -12.15
N MET A 51 -2.41 10.48 -11.38
CA MET A 51 -2.63 11.92 -11.54
C MET A 51 -1.35 12.74 -11.33
N GLN A 52 -0.48 12.29 -10.43
CA GLN A 52 0.85 12.86 -10.20
C GLN A 52 1.91 12.41 -11.22
N GLN A 53 1.54 11.58 -12.22
CA GLN A 53 2.45 11.04 -13.24
C GLN A 53 3.66 10.28 -12.65
N ILE A 54 3.46 9.59 -11.52
CA ILE A 54 4.51 8.81 -10.87
C ILE A 54 4.69 7.47 -11.62
N PRO A 55 5.91 7.09 -12.05
CA PRO A 55 6.15 5.80 -12.71
C PRO A 55 5.68 4.61 -11.88
N VAL A 56 5.09 3.59 -12.52
CA VAL A 56 4.43 2.48 -11.83
C VAL A 56 5.36 1.72 -10.87
N GLU A 57 6.63 1.57 -11.24
CA GLU A 57 7.65 0.88 -10.44
C GLU A 57 7.86 1.61 -9.10
N ARG A 58 7.81 2.95 -9.16
CA ARG A 58 7.88 3.81 -7.98
C ARG A 58 6.58 3.74 -7.17
N VAL A 59 5.41 3.70 -7.81
CA VAL A 59 4.12 3.50 -7.14
C VAL A 59 4.08 2.17 -6.36
N ILE A 60 4.54 1.09 -6.98
CA ILE A 60 4.63 -0.24 -6.36
C ILE A 60 5.58 -0.21 -5.15
N THR A 61 6.71 0.48 -5.26
CA THR A 61 7.65 0.63 -4.13
C THR A 61 7.03 1.43 -2.98
N MET A 62 6.31 2.51 -3.28
CA MET A 62 5.63 3.33 -2.29
C MET A 62 4.54 2.55 -1.56
N ILE A 63 3.64 1.86 -2.28
CA ILE A 63 2.53 1.13 -1.65
C ILE A 63 3.03 -0.07 -0.83
N LYS A 64 4.11 -0.73 -1.27
CA LYS A 64 4.79 -1.76 -0.46
C LYS A 64 5.33 -1.17 0.84
N SER A 65 5.93 0.02 0.79
CA SER A 65 6.44 0.70 1.98
C SER A 65 5.32 1.00 2.98
N VAL A 66 4.17 1.49 2.50
CA VAL A 66 2.95 1.71 3.31
C VAL A 66 2.50 0.41 3.98
N ALA A 67 2.36 -0.66 3.21
CA ALA A 67 1.94 -1.95 3.75
C ALA A 67 2.94 -2.54 4.76
N MET A 68 4.25 -2.38 4.52
CA MET A 68 5.29 -2.84 5.43
C MET A 68 5.28 -2.11 6.76
N ARG A 69 4.91 -0.82 6.81
CA ARG A 69 4.70 -0.08 8.07
C ARG A 69 3.59 -0.68 8.94
N ALA A 70 2.58 -1.31 8.32
CA ALA A 70 1.49 -1.98 9.03
C ALA A 70 1.82 -3.43 9.46
N SER A 71 2.90 -4.02 8.93
CA SER A 71 3.26 -5.44 9.10
C SER A 71 3.34 -5.94 10.55
N PRO A 72 3.92 -5.21 11.53
CA PRO A 72 3.99 -5.68 12.92
C PRO A 72 2.61 -5.91 13.56
N ALA A 73 1.62 -5.10 13.19
CA ALA A 73 0.24 -5.22 13.67
C ALA A 73 -0.53 -6.30 12.92
N MET A 74 -0.32 -6.40 11.60
CA MET A 74 -0.95 -7.44 10.76
C MET A 74 -0.66 -8.87 11.24
N ARG A 75 0.54 -9.12 11.76
CA ARG A 75 0.91 -10.45 12.30
C ARG A 75 0.14 -10.83 13.56
N ARG A 76 -0.47 -9.86 14.25
CA ARG A 76 -1.18 -10.04 15.53
C ARG A 76 -2.70 -10.05 15.35
N ALA A 77 -3.21 -9.46 14.29
CA ALA A 77 -4.65 -9.36 14.04
C ALA A 77 -5.13 -10.55 13.19
N PRO A 78 -6.16 -11.29 13.62
CA PRO A 78 -6.85 -12.23 12.74
C PRO A 78 -7.47 -11.42 11.59
N THR A 79 -7.15 -11.78 10.35
CA THR A 79 -7.74 -11.11 9.20
C THR A 79 -9.18 -11.60 9.03
N SER A 80 -10.12 -10.69 8.74
CA SER A 80 -11.54 -11.05 8.56
C SER A 80 -11.78 -12.06 7.42
N ALA A 81 -10.79 -12.25 6.54
CA ALA A 81 -10.84 -13.14 5.39
C ALA A 81 -9.87 -14.34 5.48
N GLY A 82 -9.12 -14.49 6.58
CA GLY A 82 -8.15 -15.59 6.76
C GLY A 82 -6.88 -15.49 5.89
N ASP A 83 -6.67 -14.35 5.21
CA ASP A 83 -5.48 -14.09 4.40
C ASP A 83 -4.20 -14.00 5.25
N SER A 84 -3.14 -14.60 4.74
CA SER A 84 -1.77 -14.35 5.17
C SER A 84 -1.28 -12.95 4.76
N LEU A 85 -0.20 -12.49 5.39
CA LEU A 85 0.46 -11.23 5.05
C LEU A 85 0.93 -11.21 3.59
N ASP A 86 1.52 -12.31 3.13
CA ASP A 86 2.06 -12.41 1.76
C ASP A 86 0.94 -12.38 0.71
N GLU A 87 -0.19 -13.03 0.98
CA GLU A 87 -1.38 -12.94 0.13
C GLU A 87 -1.92 -11.51 0.06
N ARG A 88 -1.97 -10.80 1.20
CA ARG A 88 -2.38 -9.38 1.20
C ARG A 88 -1.43 -8.50 0.41
N LEU A 89 -0.12 -8.68 0.55
CA LEU A 89 0.87 -7.94 -0.22
C LEU A 89 0.74 -8.22 -1.72
N ALA A 90 0.57 -9.48 -2.11
CA ALA A 90 0.35 -9.87 -3.51
C ALA A 90 -0.93 -9.25 -4.08
N MET A 91 -2.02 -9.23 -3.30
CA MET A 91 -3.29 -8.59 -3.68
C MET A 91 -3.12 -7.09 -3.90
N ILE A 92 -2.48 -6.39 -2.96
CA ILE A 92 -2.23 -4.94 -3.04
C ILE A 92 -1.47 -4.59 -4.33
N VAL A 93 -0.38 -5.31 -4.62
CA VAL A 93 0.41 -5.06 -5.84
C VAL A 93 -0.43 -5.31 -7.08
N ARG A 94 -1.16 -6.44 -7.14
CA ARG A 94 -1.99 -6.79 -8.29
C ARG A 94 -3.07 -5.73 -8.56
N TRP A 95 -3.82 -5.32 -7.53
CA TRP A 95 -4.86 -4.30 -7.67
C TRP A 95 -4.28 -2.94 -8.05
N CYS A 96 -3.16 -2.55 -7.43
CA CYS A 96 -2.48 -1.31 -7.75
C CYS A 96 -2.04 -1.27 -9.23
N THR A 97 -1.41 -2.35 -9.72
CA THR A 97 -0.96 -2.45 -11.11
C THR A 97 -2.13 -2.47 -12.08
N ALA A 98 -3.15 -3.30 -11.83
CA ALA A 98 -4.35 -3.38 -12.67
C ALA A 98 -5.04 -2.02 -12.77
N ARG A 99 -5.25 -1.34 -11.63
CA ARG A 99 -5.88 -0.03 -11.60
C ARG A 99 -5.05 1.04 -12.31
N TYR A 100 -3.73 1.07 -12.09
CA TYR A 100 -2.83 2.05 -12.69
C TYR A 100 -2.90 1.99 -14.22
N TYR A 101 -2.91 0.79 -14.79
CA TYR A 101 -3.01 0.55 -16.24
C TYR A 101 -4.46 0.52 -16.77
N ARG A 102 -5.48 0.59 -15.90
CA ARG A 102 -6.91 0.42 -16.23
C ARG A 102 -7.21 -0.92 -16.92
N VAL A 103 -6.67 -2.00 -16.37
CA VAL A 103 -6.85 -3.39 -16.83
C VAL A 103 -7.72 -4.16 -15.81
N ASP A 104 -8.73 -3.49 -15.27
CA ASP A 104 -9.73 -4.10 -14.36
C ASP A 104 -10.81 -4.85 -15.16
#